data_AF-A0A3N6MRD2-F1
#
_entry.id   AF-A0A3N6MRD2-F1
#
_cell.length_a   1.000
_cell.length_b   1.000
_cell.length_c   1.000
_cell.angle_alpha   90.00
_cell.angle_beta   90.00
_cell.angle_gamma   90.00
#
_symmetry.space_group_name_H-M   'P 1'
#
loop_
_entity.id
_entity.type
_entity.pdbx_description
1 polymer ?
#
loop_
_entity_poly.entity_id
_entity_poly.type
_entity_poly.pdbx_seq_one_letter_code
_entity_poly.pdbx_strand_id
1 'polypeptide(L)'
;MCDRFGNCSKDGTYQLVLENRSTGMEVVEYHCKAHLVLRVWEVERDDVHDVLDARSLCSSQPSESTSPPASPPAVDTHSDSAELNE
;
A
#
# COMPACT_ATOMS: atom_id res chain seq x y z
N MET A 1 -9.48 0.45 14.07
CA MET A 1 -9.91 1.87 14.14
C MET A 1 -10.14 2.52 12.77
N CYS A 2 -10.06 1.80 11.65
CA CYS A 2 -10.72 2.23 10.41
C CYS A 2 -12.15 1.63 10.28
N ASP A 3 -12.46 0.60 11.06
CA ASP A 3 -13.73 -0.15 11.02
C ASP A 3 -14.92 0.63 11.62
N ARG A 4 -14.64 1.71 12.37
CA ARG A 4 -15.67 2.58 12.97
C ARG A 4 -16.05 3.78 12.11
N PHE A 5 -15.20 4.18 11.17
CA PHE A 5 -15.43 5.34 10.29
C PHE A 5 -15.42 4.86 8.84
N GLY A 6 -16.62 4.64 8.31
CA GLY A 6 -16.91 3.82 7.12
C GLY A 6 -16.34 4.27 5.76
N ASN A 7 -15.32 5.14 5.69
CA ASN A 7 -14.61 5.40 4.43
C ASN A 7 -13.26 6.10 4.61
N CYS A 8 -12.42 5.66 5.56
CA CYS A 8 -11.02 6.12 5.57
C CYS A 8 -10.30 5.56 4.34
N SER A 9 -9.86 6.43 3.42
CA SER A 9 -9.11 6.01 2.22
C SER A 9 -7.89 5.18 2.62
N LYS A 10 -7.71 4.01 2.00
CA LYS A 10 -6.64 3.03 2.25
C LYS A 10 -5.28 3.49 1.70
N ASP A 11 -5.03 4.78 1.55
CA ASP A 11 -3.82 5.33 0.89
C ASP A 11 -2.54 5.22 1.74
N GLY A 12 -2.46 4.20 2.61
CA GLY A 12 -1.30 3.87 3.41
C GLY A 12 -1.61 3.80 4.91
N THR A 13 -0.83 2.94 5.56
CA THR A 13 -0.77 2.85 7.02
C THR A 13 0.34 3.77 7.52
N TYR A 14 0.04 4.58 8.51
CA TYR A 14 0.96 5.47 9.18
C TYR A 14 1.17 4.97 10.60
N GLN A 15 2.42 5.04 11.06
CA GLN A 15 2.81 4.77 12.43
C GLN A 15 2.90 6.09 13.20
N LEU A 16 2.32 6.12 14.39
CA LEU A 16 2.46 7.20 15.37
C LEU A 16 3.12 6.63 16.62
N VAL A 17 4.18 7.27 17.09
CA VAL A 17 4.86 6.93 18.34
C VAL A 17 4.56 8.03 19.35
N LEU A 18 3.97 7.64 20.47
CA LEU A 18 3.64 8.51 21.58
C LEU A 18 4.45 8.13 22.80
N GLU A 19 4.86 9.11 23.60
CA GLU A 19 5.42 8.87 24.93
C GLU A 19 4.40 9.28 25.99
N ASN A 20 4.16 8.42 26.98
CA ASN A 20 3.38 8.81 28.14
C ASN A 20 4.26 9.61 29.11
N ARG A 21 3.93 10.88 29.34
CA ARG A 21 4.73 11.78 30.20
C ARG A 21 4.86 11.30 31.64
N SER A 22 3.86 10.57 32.15
CA SER A 22 3.84 10.13 33.55
C SER A 22 4.67 8.87 33.79
N THR A 23 4.80 8.00 32.79
CA THR A 23 5.50 6.71 32.93
C THR A 23 6.79 6.62 32.11
N GLY A 24 7.00 7.53 31.15
CA GLY A 24 8.09 7.47 30.17
C GLY A 24 7.96 6.30 29.20
N MET A 25 6.77 5.68 29.09
CA MET A 25 6.56 4.52 28.22
C MET A 25 6.12 4.96 26.83
N GLU A 26 6.69 4.33 25.82
CA GLU A 26 6.30 4.52 24.43
C GLU A 26 5.11 3.63 24.05
N VAL A 27 4.17 4.21 23.31
CA VAL A 27 3.03 3.53 22.70
C VAL A 27 3.07 3.76 21.20
N VAL A 28 2.93 2.68 20.45
CA VAL A 28 2.89 2.71 18.99
C VAL A 28 1.46 2.48 18.51
N GLU A 29 0.92 3.47 17.81
CA GLU A 29 -0.40 3.42 17.21
C GLU A 29 -0.30 3.39 15.67
N TYR A 30 -1.29 2.79 15.00
CA TYR A 30 -1.35 2.71 13.55
C TYR A 30 -2.66 3.29 13.02
N HIS A 31 -2.54 4.24 12.10
CA HIS A 31 -3.66 5.03 11.59
C HIS A 31 -3.59 5.16 10.07
N CYS A 32 -4.73 5.41 9.42
CA CYS A 32 -4.70 5.99 8.08
C CYS A 32 -4.31 7.48 8.17
N LYS A 33 -3.98 8.12 7.05
CA LYS A 33 -3.56 9.54 7.03
C LYS A 33 -4.56 10.48 7.72
N ALA A 34 -5.86 10.32 7.46
CA ALA A 34 -6.88 11.20 8.03
C ALA A 34 -6.99 11.03 9.56
N HIS A 35 -6.98 9.77 10.05
CA HIS A 35 -7.06 9.49 11.48
C HIS A 35 -5.76 9.85 12.22
N LEU A 36 -4.60 9.76 11.55
CA LEU A 36 -3.33 10.21 12.12
C LEU A 36 -3.41 11.70 12.49
N VAL A 37 -3.90 12.54 11.56
CA VAL A 37 -3.99 13.99 11.79
C VAL A 37 -4.93 14.30 12.97
N LEU A 38 -6.08 13.64 13.04
CA LEU A 38 -7.00 13.81 14.17
C LEU A 38 -6.36 13.34 15.49
N ARG A 39 -5.67 12.21 15.47
CA ARG A 39 -5.04 11.66 16.66
C ARG A 39 -3.93 12.55 17.21
N VAL A 40 -3.09 13.09 16.33
CA VAL A 40 -2.05 14.06 16.72
C VAL A 40 -2.70 15.30 17.34
N TRP A 41 -3.76 15.84 16.74
CA TRP A 41 -4.48 16.99 17.29
C TRP A 41 -5.09 16.72 18.67
N GLU A 42 -5.63 15.51 18.90
CA GLU A 42 -6.12 15.11 20.21
C GLU A 42 -5.00 15.02 21.25
N VAL A 43 -3.86 14.43 20.87
CA VAL A 43 -2.69 14.28 21.75
C VAL A 43 -2.07 15.64 22.09
N GLU A 44 -1.92 16.54 21.13
CA GLU A 44 -1.39 17.89 21.39
C GLU A 44 -2.26 18.72 22.35
N ARG A 45 -3.54 18.37 22.48
CA ARG A 45 -4.47 18.98 23.44
C ARG A 45 -4.55 18.25 24.78
N ASP A 46 -3.99 17.05 24.86
CA ASP A 46 -3.92 16.24 26.05
C ASP A 46 -2.56 16.47 26.74
N ASP A 47 -2.54 16.45 28.06
CA ASP A 47 -1.30 16.63 28.84
C ASP A 47 -0.65 15.29 29.21
N VAL A 48 -1.24 14.17 28.79
CA VAL A 48 -0.77 12.83 29.15
C VAL A 48 0.31 12.30 28.22
N HIS A 49 0.24 12.62 26.92
CA HIS A 49 1.15 12.05 25.92
C HIS A 49 1.87 13.12 25.10
N ASP A 50 3.10 12.82 24.68
CA ASP A 50 3.87 13.58 23.70
C ASP A 50 3.97 12.81 22.39
N VAL A 51 3.98 13.53 21.27
CA VAL A 51 4.23 12.94 19.94
C VAL A 51 5.74 12.86 19.72
N LEU A 52 6.28 11.65 19.60
CA LEU A 52 7.70 11.42 19.32
C LEU A 52 7.99 11.28 17.83
N ASP A 53 7.18 10.50 17.10
CA ASP A 53 7.36 10.26 15.67
C ASP A 53 6.01 10.00 14.98
N ALA A 54 5.91 10.40 13.72
CA ALA A 54 4.75 10.13 12.88
C ALA A 54 5.20 9.92 11.43
N ARG A 55 5.13 8.68 10.94
CA ARG A 55 5.68 8.31 9.62
C ARG A 55 4.77 7.41 8.81
N SER A 56 4.82 7.58 7.49
CA SER A 56 4.18 6.67 6.54
C SER A 56 4.95 5.36 6.49
N LEU A 57 4.25 4.23 6.60
CA LEU A 57 4.79 2.93 6.28
C LEU A 57 4.53 2.72 4.78
N CYS A 58 5.49 3.13 3.94
CA CYS A 58 5.41 2.87 2.50
C CYS A 58 5.06 1.40 2.28
N SER A 59 3.93 1.16 1.60
CA SER A 59 3.67 -0.14 1.00
C SER A 59 4.67 -0.28 -0.14
N SER A 60 5.80 -0.93 0.09
CA SER A 60 6.57 -1.50 -1.01
C SER A 60 5.70 -2.59 -1.62
N GLN A 61 4.76 -2.21 -2.50
CA GLN A 61 4.35 -3.13 -3.54
C GLN A 61 5.61 -3.43 -4.34
N PRO A 62 6.03 -4.70 -4.48
CA PRO A 62 6.87 -5.05 -5.60
C PRO A 62 6.05 -4.65 -6.82
N SER A 63 6.52 -3.63 -7.54
CA SER A 63 6.00 -3.30 -8.86
C SER A 63 6.01 -4.59 -9.67
N GLU A 64 4.82 -5.13 -9.98
CA GLU A 64 4.63 -6.16 -10.98
C GLU A 64 5.29 -5.65 -12.26
N SER A 65 6.50 -6.13 -12.52
CA SER A 65 7.17 -5.97 -13.79
C SER A 65 6.40 -6.78 -14.82
N THR A 66 5.50 -6.08 -15.49
CA THR A 66 4.89 -6.37 -16.79
C THR A 66 5.68 -7.40 -17.61
N SER A 67 5.08 -8.56 -17.84
CA SER A 67 5.27 -9.32 -19.10
C SER A 67 4.03 -9.06 -19.97
N PRO A 68 4.01 -9.14 -21.32
CA PRO A 68 5.04 -9.41 -22.34
C PRO A 68 5.02 -8.33 -23.49
N PRO A 69 5.78 -8.38 -24.62
CA PRO A 69 5.42 -9.24 -25.78
C PRO A 69 6.61 -9.67 -26.68
N ALA A 70 6.60 -10.91 -27.18
CA ALA A 70 7.28 -11.22 -28.43
C ALA A 70 6.61 -12.43 -29.11
N SER A 71 5.65 -12.15 -29.98
CA SER A 71 5.33 -13.06 -31.08
C SER A 71 6.35 -12.81 -32.20
N PRO A 72 7.15 -13.79 -32.62
CA PRO A 72 7.81 -13.75 -33.92
C PRO A 72 6.91 -14.35 -35.03
N PRO A 73 7.24 -14.08 -36.30
CA PRO A 73 6.28 -13.75 -37.35
C PRO A 73 5.68 -14.96 -38.07
N ALA A 74 4.58 -14.68 -38.77
CA ALA A 74 3.94 -15.56 -39.75
C ALA A 74 4.98 -16.18 -40.70
N VAL A 75 5.02 -17.50 -40.74
CA VAL A 75 5.58 -18.27 -41.85
C VAL A 75 4.41 -18.65 -42.74
N ASP A 76 4.35 -17.99 -43.90
CA ASP A 76 3.65 -18.47 -45.08
C ASP A 76 4.33 -19.77 -45.53
N THR A 77 3.73 -20.91 -45.20
CA THR A 77 4.04 -22.17 -45.90
C THR A 77 2.88 -22.48 -46.82
N HIS A 78 3.06 -22.02 -48.06
CA HIS A 78 2.43 -22.43 -49.30
C HIS A 78 1.53 -23.68 -49.21
N SER A 79 0.26 -23.50 -49.50
CA SER A 79 -0.59 -24.56 -50.06
C SER A 79 0.03 -25.03 -51.37
N ASP A 80 0.31 -26.33 -51.47
CA ASP A 80 0.26 -27.02 -52.75
C ASP A 80 -0.51 -28.33 -52.54
N SER A 81 -1.72 -28.35 -53.07
CA SER A 81 -2.51 -29.56 -53.25
C SER A 81 -2.05 -30.21 -54.54
N ALA A 82 -1.52 -31.43 -54.44
CA ALA A 82 -1.41 -32.33 -55.58
C ALA A 82 -2.10 -33.66 -55.22
N GLU A 83 -3.34 -33.80 -55.67
CA GLU A 83 -3.87 -35.09 -56.13
C GLU A 83 -2.90 -35.68 -57.17
N LEU A 84 -2.59 -36.98 -57.08
CA LEU A 84 -2.63 -37.92 -58.21
C LEU A 84 -2.17 -39.33 -57.79
N ASN A 85 -3.11 -40.27 -57.93
CA ASN A 85 -3.04 -41.68 -58.32
C ASN A 85 -1.81 -42.55 -57.96
N GLU A 86 -2.08 -43.72 -57.37
CA GLU A 86 -2.21 -45.02 -58.08
C GLU A 86 -3.00 -46.04 -57.25
#